data_AF-A0A956WFY5-F1
#
_entry.id   AF-A0A956WFY5-F1
#
_cell.length_a   1.000
_cell.length_b   1.000
_cell.length_c   1.000
_cell.angle_alpha   90.00
_cell.angle_beta   90.00
_cell.angle_gamma   90.00
#
_symmetry.space_group_name_H-M   'P 1'
#
loop_
_entity.id
_entity.type
_entity.pdbx_description
1 polymer ?
#
loop_
_entity_poly.entity_id
_entity_poly.type
_entity_poly.pdbx_seq_one_letter_code
_entity_poly.pdbx_strand_id
1 'polypeptide(L)'
;MSSTSARPDSINLTKAPKEPVALSSVAVLLHPDDDIAVAKISLMPGTQLIRDDGSVVRIAQMIPMGHKVALHDIPYDGVIHKFGQIIGFATQEIKTGQHVHNHNMGIKELELDYAFSEDYAPVELVPASERRTFMGFRRPDGRVGTRNYVAILASVNCSSSATVRIAEYFRQPGAMDDYPNVDGVIALPHKGGCGAHIGSRDLYIFQRTLAGTVHHPNVAGYVVLSLGCEVNQPTDMIDATSMKGDNPSIMTIQTDGGFLKTVEAGIAAVKKILPEANKHVREEVPASELMVALQCGGSDGWSGVTANPGLGKAADIIVKQGGTVVLGETTEVYGAEHLLTRRAKTPDIGQKLIDCIHWWEDYTAYFGGSIDNNPSPGNKLGGLSNIY
;
A
#
# COMPACT_ATOMS: atom_id res chain seq x y z
N MET A 1 -36.74 -15.80 -26.17
CA MET A 1 -36.71 -16.73 -25.02
C MET A 1 -35.27 -17.19 -24.85
N SER A 2 -34.55 -16.60 -23.92
CA SER A 2 -33.23 -17.06 -23.50
C SER A 2 -33.27 -17.06 -21.98
N SER A 3 -33.37 -18.26 -21.42
CA SER A 3 -33.49 -18.50 -19.99
C SER A 3 -32.23 -18.01 -19.29
N THR A 4 -32.37 -16.95 -18.51
CA THR A 4 -31.48 -16.68 -17.38
C THR A 4 -31.57 -17.88 -16.45
N SER A 5 -30.60 -18.79 -16.54
CA SER A 5 -30.38 -19.81 -15.52
C SER A 5 -30.24 -19.10 -14.18
N ALA A 6 -31.16 -19.35 -13.27
CA ALA A 6 -31.10 -18.87 -11.90
C ALA A 6 -29.72 -19.19 -11.33
N ARG A 7 -29.04 -18.17 -10.77
CA ARG A 7 -27.91 -18.42 -9.88
C ARG A 7 -28.44 -19.34 -8.77
N PRO A 8 -27.71 -20.39 -8.36
CA PRO A 8 -28.15 -21.23 -7.26
C PRO A 8 -28.40 -20.35 -6.04
N ASP A 9 -29.51 -20.63 -5.38
CA ASP A 9 -30.14 -19.90 -4.28
C ASP A 9 -29.18 -19.04 -3.46
N SER A 10 -29.35 -17.71 -3.53
CA SER A 10 -28.69 -16.83 -2.56
C SER A 10 -29.22 -17.18 -1.18
N ILE A 11 -28.38 -17.83 -0.35
CA ILE A 11 -28.72 -18.20 1.02
C ILE A 11 -29.13 -16.94 1.78
N ASN A 12 -30.43 -16.75 1.98
CA ASN A 12 -30.98 -15.62 2.70
C ASN A 12 -30.91 -15.90 4.21
N LEU A 13 -29.79 -15.53 4.84
CA LEU A 13 -29.57 -15.70 6.28
C LEU A 13 -30.19 -14.60 7.16
N THR A 14 -31.31 -14.00 6.77
CA THR A 14 -32.07 -13.15 7.71
C THR A 14 -32.62 -13.94 8.91
N LYS A 15 -32.71 -15.26 8.79
CA LYS A 15 -33.02 -16.21 9.86
C LYS A 15 -32.08 -17.41 9.77
N ALA A 16 -31.87 -18.11 10.88
CA ALA A 16 -31.13 -19.36 10.88
C ALA A 16 -31.81 -20.38 9.94
N PRO A 17 -31.07 -21.02 9.03
CA PRO A 17 -31.61 -22.04 8.15
C PRO A 17 -32.07 -23.23 8.99
N LYS A 18 -33.14 -23.89 8.53
CA LYS A 18 -33.69 -25.07 9.22
C LYS A 18 -32.78 -26.29 9.08
N GLU A 19 -32.16 -26.42 7.91
CA GLU A 19 -31.23 -27.49 7.61
C GLU A 19 -29.78 -27.07 7.89
N PRO A 20 -28.91 -28.00 8.30
CA PRO A 20 -27.48 -27.75 8.37
C PRO A 20 -26.91 -27.31 7.01
N VAL A 21 -25.94 -26.40 7.03
CA VAL A 21 -25.26 -25.90 5.82
C VAL A 21 -23.79 -26.24 5.86
N ALA A 22 -23.17 -26.50 4.70
CA ALA A 22 -21.74 -26.73 4.63
C ALA A 22 -20.98 -25.47 5.07
N LEU A 23 -19.97 -25.61 5.94
CA LEU A 23 -19.16 -24.49 6.44
C LEU A 23 -18.56 -23.72 5.26
N SER A 24 -17.99 -24.43 4.29
CA SER A 24 -17.37 -23.85 3.09
C SER A 24 -18.35 -23.05 2.22
N SER A 25 -19.66 -23.19 2.39
CA SER A 25 -20.65 -22.39 1.66
C SER A 25 -20.89 -21.01 2.28
N VAL A 26 -20.70 -20.86 3.60
CA VAL A 26 -21.04 -19.65 4.36
C VAL A 26 -19.90 -19.07 5.21
N ALA A 27 -18.76 -19.75 5.27
CA ALA A 27 -17.54 -19.30 5.92
C ALA A 27 -16.30 -19.81 5.15
N VAL A 28 -15.14 -19.24 5.44
CA VAL A 28 -13.84 -19.64 4.89
C VAL A 28 -12.95 -20.09 6.03
N LEU A 29 -12.44 -21.32 5.94
CA LEU A 29 -11.29 -21.79 6.69
C LEU A 29 -10.04 -21.51 5.85
N LEU A 30 -9.06 -20.78 6.39
CA LEU A 30 -7.93 -20.28 5.60
C LEU A 30 -6.74 -21.25 5.64
N HIS A 31 -6.56 -21.92 6.77
CA HIS A 31 -5.58 -22.99 6.97
C HIS A 31 -6.21 -24.18 7.73
N PRO A 32 -5.79 -25.42 7.48
CA PRO A 32 -6.32 -26.59 8.20
C PRO A 32 -6.17 -26.51 9.72
N ASP A 33 -5.11 -25.86 10.19
CA ASP A 33 -4.79 -25.69 11.62
C ASP A 33 -5.47 -24.46 12.25
N ASP A 34 -6.34 -23.75 11.53
CA ASP A 34 -7.03 -22.58 12.08
C ASP A 34 -8.10 -23.00 13.11
N ASP A 35 -8.09 -22.34 14.27
CA ASP A 35 -9.13 -22.53 15.30
C ASP A 35 -10.44 -21.81 14.94
N ILE A 36 -10.40 -20.93 13.94
CA ILE A 36 -11.51 -20.07 13.53
C ILE A 36 -11.79 -20.13 12.03
N ALA A 37 -13.02 -19.79 11.64
CA ALA A 37 -13.36 -19.50 10.24
C ALA A 37 -13.90 -18.07 10.08
N VAL A 38 -13.74 -17.48 8.89
CA VAL A 38 -14.25 -16.14 8.56
C VAL A 38 -15.61 -16.25 7.86
N ALA A 39 -16.63 -15.61 8.42
CA ALA A 39 -18.00 -15.70 7.92
C ALA A 39 -18.19 -14.94 6.57
N LYS A 40 -18.60 -15.64 5.49
CA LYS A 40 -18.94 -15.09 4.15
C LYS A 40 -20.16 -14.19 4.14
N ILE A 41 -21.06 -14.47 5.05
CA ILE A 41 -22.33 -13.82 5.24
C ILE A 41 -22.61 -13.83 6.74
N SER A 42 -23.51 -12.96 7.21
CA SER A 42 -23.85 -12.94 8.63
C SER A 42 -24.46 -14.28 9.05
N LEU A 43 -23.88 -14.91 10.06
CA LEU A 43 -24.33 -16.19 10.59
C LEU A 43 -25.29 -15.95 11.75
N MET A 44 -26.49 -16.53 11.69
CA MET A 44 -27.52 -16.32 12.70
C MET A 44 -27.45 -17.39 13.81
N PRO A 45 -27.82 -17.04 15.07
CA PRO A 45 -27.87 -18.00 16.16
C PRO A 45 -28.70 -19.24 15.81
N GLY A 46 -28.19 -20.42 16.17
CA GLY A 46 -28.83 -21.71 15.90
C GLY A 46 -28.49 -22.33 14.55
N THR A 47 -27.86 -21.60 13.63
CA THR A 47 -27.35 -22.16 12.37
C THR A 47 -26.38 -23.30 12.67
N GLN A 48 -26.53 -24.43 11.98
CA GLN A 48 -25.63 -25.57 12.08
C GLN A 48 -24.72 -25.61 10.86
N LEU A 49 -23.40 -25.58 11.08
CA LEU A 49 -22.38 -25.63 10.05
C LEU A 49 -21.74 -27.01 10.03
N ILE A 50 -21.82 -27.72 8.91
CA ILE A 50 -21.15 -29.01 8.69
C ILE A 50 -19.73 -28.75 8.18
N ARG A 51 -18.72 -29.26 8.88
CA ARG A 51 -17.31 -29.23 8.46
C ARG A 51 -17.01 -30.39 7.51
N ASP A 52 -15.87 -30.32 6.82
CA ASP A 52 -15.46 -31.34 5.83
C ASP A 52 -15.21 -32.72 6.46
N ASP A 53 -14.90 -32.77 7.76
CA ASP A 53 -14.77 -34.00 8.56
C ASP A 53 -16.11 -34.55 9.07
N GLY A 54 -17.23 -33.89 8.73
CA GLY A 54 -18.59 -34.24 9.16
C GLY A 54 -18.99 -33.70 10.54
N SER A 55 -18.08 -33.05 11.27
CA SER A 55 -18.42 -32.42 12.56
C SER A 55 -19.34 -31.22 12.38
N VAL A 56 -20.14 -30.91 13.40
CA VAL A 56 -21.16 -29.85 13.35
C VAL A 56 -20.85 -28.75 14.35
N VAL A 57 -20.70 -27.51 13.85
CA VAL A 57 -20.55 -26.30 14.65
C VAL A 57 -21.90 -25.58 14.72
N ARG A 58 -22.43 -25.39 15.92
CA ARG A 58 -23.68 -24.64 16.12
C ARG A 58 -23.40 -23.20 16.52
N ILE A 59 -23.89 -22.25 15.72
CA ILE A 59 -23.69 -20.81 15.96
C ILE A 59 -24.44 -20.37 17.21
N ALA A 60 -23.71 -19.77 18.15
CA ALA A 60 -24.23 -19.40 19.47
C ALA A 60 -24.85 -17.98 19.49
N GLN A 61 -24.27 -17.04 18.74
CA GLN A 61 -24.74 -15.66 18.59
C GLN A 61 -24.65 -15.19 17.14
N MET A 62 -25.22 -14.04 16.82
CA MET A 62 -25.05 -13.47 15.48
C MET A 62 -23.57 -13.14 15.25
N ILE A 63 -23.02 -13.62 14.13
CA ILE A 63 -21.65 -13.35 13.71
C ILE A 63 -21.72 -12.56 12.41
N PRO A 64 -21.30 -11.28 12.40
CA PRO A 64 -21.36 -10.47 11.19
C PRO A 64 -20.51 -11.05 10.05
N MET A 65 -20.87 -10.73 8.82
CA MET A 65 -20.01 -10.97 7.66
C MET A 65 -18.60 -10.37 7.88
N GLY A 66 -17.55 -11.14 7.54
CA GLY A 66 -16.15 -10.75 7.74
C GLY A 66 -15.60 -11.05 9.14
N HIS A 67 -16.45 -11.44 10.09
CA HIS A 67 -16.04 -11.76 11.46
C HIS A 67 -15.72 -13.25 11.63
N LYS A 68 -15.13 -13.60 12.77
CA LYS A 68 -14.57 -14.92 13.06
C LYS A 68 -15.53 -15.75 13.91
N VAL A 69 -15.69 -17.03 13.57
CA VAL A 69 -16.39 -18.04 14.36
C VAL A 69 -15.40 -19.07 14.89
N ALA A 70 -15.48 -19.42 16.18
CA ALA A 70 -14.69 -20.49 16.78
C ALA A 70 -15.17 -21.86 16.30
N LEU A 71 -14.23 -22.74 15.91
CA LEU A 71 -14.53 -24.07 15.36
C LEU A 71 -14.45 -25.19 16.39
N HIS A 72 -13.87 -24.90 17.55
CA HIS A 72 -13.88 -25.73 18.75
C HIS A 72 -13.83 -24.82 19.99
N ASP A 73 -13.85 -25.42 21.17
CA ASP A 73 -13.65 -24.69 22.42
C ASP A 73 -12.19 -24.23 22.51
N ILE A 74 -11.99 -22.98 22.92
CA ILE A 74 -10.70 -22.35 23.16
C ILE A 74 -10.69 -21.91 24.63
N PRO A 75 -9.84 -22.50 25.48
CA PRO A 75 -9.79 -22.16 26.89
C PRO A 75 -9.30 -20.72 27.10
N TYR A 76 -9.51 -20.17 28.30
CA TYR A 76 -8.82 -18.95 28.71
C TYR A 76 -7.31 -19.10 28.49
N ASP A 77 -6.66 -18.06 27.98
CA ASP A 77 -5.26 -18.04 27.55
C ASP A 77 -4.90 -19.01 26.41
N GLY A 78 -5.88 -19.67 25.80
CA GLY A 78 -5.69 -20.48 24.61
C GLY A 78 -5.22 -19.66 23.42
N VAL A 79 -4.31 -20.23 22.63
CA VAL A 79 -3.82 -19.67 21.38
C VAL A 79 -4.95 -19.67 20.35
N ILE A 80 -5.03 -18.63 19.51
CA ILE A 80 -5.98 -18.52 18.41
C ILE A 80 -5.20 -18.44 17.10
N HIS A 81 -5.42 -19.41 16.21
CA HIS A 81 -4.79 -19.51 14.90
C HIS A 81 -5.71 -19.01 13.78
N LYS A 82 -5.12 -18.24 12.87
CA LYS A 82 -5.68 -17.87 11.58
C LYS A 82 -4.55 -17.78 10.57
N PHE A 83 -4.76 -18.26 9.34
CA PHE A 83 -3.69 -18.40 8.34
C PHE A 83 -2.57 -19.37 8.78
N GLY A 84 -2.86 -20.28 9.71
CA GLY A 84 -1.88 -21.14 10.36
C GLY A 84 -0.92 -20.40 11.29
N GLN A 85 -1.19 -19.13 11.60
CA GLN A 85 -0.37 -18.28 12.46
C GLN A 85 -1.13 -17.90 13.72
N ILE A 86 -0.40 -17.69 14.81
CA ILE A 86 -0.96 -17.14 16.04
C ILE A 86 -1.39 -15.70 15.76
N ILE A 87 -2.67 -15.41 15.97
CA ILE A 87 -3.22 -14.05 15.83
C ILE A 87 -3.64 -13.44 17.16
N GLY A 88 -3.49 -14.18 18.26
CA GLY A 88 -3.80 -13.70 19.60
C GLY A 88 -4.12 -14.83 20.56
N PHE A 89 -4.57 -14.43 21.75
CA PHE A 89 -4.90 -15.30 22.85
C PHE A 89 -6.31 -14.99 23.34
N ALA A 90 -7.04 -16.03 23.75
CA ALA A 90 -8.36 -15.89 24.32
C ALA A 90 -8.29 -15.20 25.69
N THR A 91 -8.98 -14.07 25.86
CA THR A 91 -9.02 -13.32 27.14
C THR A 91 -10.07 -13.84 28.11
N GLN A 92 -10.86 -14.80 27.65
CA GLN A 92 -11.87 -15.55 28.39
C GLN A 92 -12.05 -16.89 27.68
N GLU A 93 -12.74 -17.84 28.30
CA GLU A 93 -13.13 -19.06 27.60
C GLU A 93 -14.05 -18.74 26.40
N ILE A 94 -13.75 -19.32 25.23
CA ILE A 94 -14.54 -19.19 24.01
C ILE A 94 -15.07 -20.57 23.65
N LYS A 95 -16.39 -20.70 23.56
CA LYS A 95 -17.04 -21.96 23.16
C LYS A 95 -17.17 -22.06 21.65
N THR A 96 -17.19 -23.30 21.17
CA THR A 96 -17.45 -23.64 19.76
C THR A 96 -18.68 -22.88 19.23
N GLY A 97 -18.56 -22.26 18.06
CA GLY A 97 -19.64 -21.50 17.42
C GLY A 97 -19.86 -20.08 17.96
N GLN A 98 -19.00 -19.60 18.87
CA GLN A 98 -19.02 -18.22 19.32
C GLN A 98 -18.25 -17.28 18.38
N HIS A 99 -18.61 -16.00 18.43
CA HIS A 99 -17.92 -14.90 17.75
C HIS A 99 -16.58 -14.62 18.43
N VAL A 100 -15.49 -14.64 17.66
CA VAL A 100 -14.13 -14.29 18.14
C VAL A 100 -13.75 -12.89 17.68
N HIS A 101 -13.49 -11.98 18.63
CA HIS A 101 -13.12 -10.59 18.37
C HIS A 101 -12.52 -9.91 19.62
N ASN A 102 -12.46 -8.58 19.65
CA ASN A 102 -11.68 -7.81 20.63
C ASN A 102 -12.23 -7.89 22.06
N HIS A 103 -13.48 -8.33 22.20
CA HIS A 103 -14.12 -8.53 23.50
C HIS A 103 -13.65 -9.84 24.17
N ASN A 104 -13.13 -10.81 23.42
CA ASN A 104 -12.70 -12.11 23.92
C ASN A 104 -11.34 -12.60 23.38
N MET A 105 -10.64 -11.77 22.60
CA MET A 105 -9.30 -12.01 22.08
C MET A 105 -8.43 -10.78 22.30
N GLY A 106 -7.19 -11.01 22.72
CA GLY A 106 -6.19 -9.98 22.95
C GLY A 106 -4.80 -10.43 22.54
N ILE A 107 -3.85 -9.51 22.64
CA ILE A 107 -2.44 -9.76 22.35
C ILE A 107 -1.65 -9.85 23.63
N LYS A 108 -0.64 -10.71 23.61
CA LYS A 108 0.43 -10.79 24.60
C LYS A 108 1.75 -10.63 23.86
N GLU A 109 2.79 -10.30 24.61
CA GLU A 109 4.16 -10.26 24.11
C GLU A 109 4.49 -11.62 23.47
N LEU A 110 4.78 -11.61 22.16
CA LEU A 110 5.23 -12.78 21.43
C LEU A 110 6.74 -12.65 21.23
N GLU A 111 7.48 -13.65 21.66
CA GLU A 111 8.81 -13.88 21.12
C GLU A 111 8.65 -14.45 19.71
N LEU A 112 8.90 -13.62 18.70
CA LEU A 112 8.88 -14.03 17.31
C LEU A 112 10.22 -14.67 16.93
N ASP A 113 10.18 -15.90 16.42
CA ASP A 113 11.32 -16.48 15.73
C ASP A 113 11.40 -15.92 14.31
N TYR A 114 12.36 -15.02 14.07
CA TYR A 114 12.55 -14.39 12.76
C TYR A 114 13.08 -15.34 11.68
N ALA A 115 13.62 -16.52 12.04
CA ALA A 115 13.98 -17.60 11.11
C ALA A 115 14.64 -17.10 9.82
N PHE A 116 15.61 -16.17 9.93
CA PHE A 116 16.07 -15.36 8.81
C PHE A 116 16.49 -16.21 7.61
N SER A 117 15.86 -15.94 6.46
CA SER A 117 16.14 -16.59 5.16
C SER A 117 15.87 -18.10 5.08
N GLU A 118 15.25 -18.74 6.08
CA GLU A 118 15.01 -20.19 6.09
C GLU A 118 14.11 -20.66 4.94
N ASP A 119 13.13 -19.86 4.54
CA ASP A 119 12.16 -20.18 3.50
C ASP A 119 12.43 -19.44 2.19
N TYR A 120 13.64 -18.91 2.01
CA TYR A 120 14.00 -18.25 0.76
C TYR A 120 14.04 -19.24 -0.40
N ALA A 121 13.21 -18.99 -1.41
CA ALA A 121 13.26 -19.68 -2.70
C ALA A 121 13.54 -18.65 -3.81
N PRO A 122 14.57 -18.85 -4.65
CA PRO A 122 14.81 -17.98 -5.79
C PRO A 122 13.66 -18.10 -6.80
N VAL A 123 13.26 -16.96 -7.37
CA VAL A 123 12.20 -16.94 -8.38
C VAL A 123 12.75 -17.40 -9.72
N GLU A 124 12.15 -18.44 -10.29
CA GLU A 124 12.36 -18.83 -11.68
C GLU A 124 11.71 -17.80 -12.61
N LEU A 125 12.54 -17.07 -13.34
CA LEU A 125 12.09 -16.07 -14.30
C LEU A 125 11.61 -16.73 -15.59
N VAL A 126 10.59 -16.13 -16.21
CA VAL A 126 10.19 -16.45 -17.58
C VAL A 126 11.37 -16.14 -18.52
N PRO A 127 11.71 -17.02 -19.48
CA PRO A 127 12.74 -16.78 -20.49
C PRO A 127 12.52 -15.44 -21.19
N ALA A 128 13.60 -14.70 -21.48
CA ALA A 128 13.49 -13.35 -22.03
C ALA A 128 12.67 -13.28 -23.33
N SER A 129 12.71 -14.33 -24.17
CA SER A 129 11.94 -14.46 -25.41
C SER A 129 10.43 -14.65 -25.21
N GLU A 130 9.99 -15.04 -24.01
CA GLU A 130 8.59 -15.33 -23.66
C GLU A 130 8.01 -14.29 -22.70
N ARG A 131 8.80 -13.29 -22.30
CA ARG A 131 8.34 -12.23 -21.42
C ARG A 131 7.28 -11.39 -22.10
N ARG A 132 6.23 -11.08 -21.35
CA ARG A 132 5.17 -10.19 -21.82
C ARG A 132 5.72 -8.78 -22.00
N THR A 133 5.01 -7.98 -22.79
CA THR A 133 5.38 -6.59 -23.09
C THR A 133 4.27 -5.62 -22.65
N PHE A 134 4.61 -4.33 -22.59
CA PHE A 134 3.66 -3.23 -22.46
C PHE A 134 4.15 -1.97 -23.20
N MET A 135 3.24 -1.04 -23.48
CA MET A 135 3.58 0.24 -24.13
C MET A 135 4.06 1.27 -23.11
N GLY A 136 5.37 1.51 -23.04
CA GLY A 136 6.02 2.39 -22.07
C GLY A 136 6.83 3.52 -22.71
N PHE A 137 7.23 4.52 -21.91
CA PHE A 137 8.10 5.62 -22.30
C PHE A 137 9.52 5.37 -21.80
N ARG A 138 10.44 4.98 -22.69
CA ARG A 138 11.85 4.81 -22.32
C ARG A 138 12.49 6.14 -21.96
N ARG A 139 13.24 6.16 -20.85
CA ARG A 139 14.00 7.31 -20.37
C ARG A 139 15.48 7.17 -20.68
N PRO A 140 16.24 8.28 -20.77
CA PRO A 140 17.68 8.24 -21.04
C PRO A 140 18.50 7.44 -20.01
N ASP A 141 18.01 7.31 -18.78
CA ASP A 141 18.63 6.54 -17.71
C ASP A 141 18.33 5.02 -17.76
N GLY A 142 17.64 4.57 -18.81
CA GLY A 142 17.29 3.18 -19.05
C GLY A 142 15.97 2.73 -18.42
N ARG A 143 15.39 3.48 -17.47
CA ARG A 143 14.10 3.13 -16.85
C ARG A 143 12.94 3.42 -17.79
N VAL A 144 11.77 2.84 -17.50
CA VAL A 144 10.56 3.00 -18.33
C VAL A 144 9.40 3.56 -17.53
N GLY A 145 8.79 4.62 -18.05
CA GLY A 145 7.56 5.21 -17.52
C GLY A 145 6.31 4.58 -18.11
N THR A 146 5.26 4.46 -17.30
CA THR A 146 3.90 4.14 -17.79
C THR A 146 3.14 5.40 -18.21
N ARG A 147 3.64 6.58 -17.83
CA ARG A 147 3.12 7.92 -18.13
C ARG A 147 4.26 8.89 -18.50
N ASN A 148 3.89 10.04 -19.03
CA ASN A 148 4.77 11.10 -19.47
C ASN A 148 4.26 12.46 -19.00
N TYR A 149 4.58 12.82 -17.77
CA TYR A 149 4.18 14.07 -17.13
C TYR A 149 5.32 15.09 -17.08
N VAL A 150 4.98 16.37 -17.06
CA VAL A 150 5.87 17.43 -16.56
C VAL A 150 5.47 17.78 -15.13
N ALA A 151 6.43 17.81 -14.22
CA ALA A 151 6.17 18.05 -12.80
C ALA A 151 6.49 19.49 -12.36
N ILE A 152 5.71 20.00 -11.40
CA ILE A 152 5.94 21.29 -10.75
C ILE A 152 6.16 21.01 -9.28
N LEU A 153 7.42 21.03 -8.86
CA LEU A 153 7.85 20.70 -7.50
C LEU A 153 7.79 21.92 -6.60
N ALA A 154 7.10 21.84 -5.47
CA ALA A 154 7.26 22.81 -4.39
C ALA A 154 8.53 22.46 -3.60
N SER A 155 9.34 23.45 -3.21
CA SER A 155 10.40 23.28 -2.20
C SER A 155 9.85 23.38 -0.77
N VAL A 156 8.73 24.08 -0.59
CA VAL A 156 8.12 24.42 0.70
C VAL A 156 6.59 24.50 0.59
N ASN A 157 5.88 24.24 1.70
CA ASN A 157 4.42 24.41 1.79
C ASN A 157 3.92 25.76 1.27
N CYS A 158 4.65 26.85 1.52
CA CYS A 158 4.25 28.19 1.10
C CYS A 158 4.26 28.39 -0.43
N SER A 159 4.99 27.57 -1.19
CA SER A 159 4.97 27.59 -2.65
C SER A 159 3.99 26.58 -3.27
N SER A 160 3.43 25.66 -2.46
CA SER A 160 2.48 24.63 -2.90
C SER A 160 1.30 25.19 -3.71
N SER A 161 0.64 26.26 -3.23
CA SER A 161 -0.52 26.84 -3.94
C SER A 161 -0.17 27.39 -5.33
N ALA A 162 1.05 27.90 -5.52
CA ALA A 162 1.51 28.37 -6.82
C ALA A 162 1.68 27.20 -7.79
N THR A 163 2.21 26.06 -7.32
CA THR A 163 2.34 24.85 -8.15
C THR A 163 1.00 24.36 -8.68
N VAL A 164 -0.03 24.35 -7.82
CA VAL A 164 -1.40 23.95 -8.17
C VAL A 164 -1.97 24.90 -9.22
N ARG A 165 -1.78 26.20 -9.04
CA ARG A 165 -2.29 27.22 -9.98
C ARG A 165 -1.66 27.11 -11.36
N ILE A 166 -0.36 26.79 -11.44
CA ILE A 166 0.33 26.53 -12.71
C ILE A 166 -0.24 25.26 -13.37
N ALA A 167 -0.40 24.16 -12.62
CA ALA A 167 -0.96 22.92 -13.16
C ALA A 167 -2.41 23.10 -13.68
N GLU A 168 -3.23 23.89 -12.99
CA GLU A 168 -4.59 24.23 -13.43
C GLU A 168 -4.65 24.92 -14.79
N TYR A 169 -3.65 25.74 -15.13
CA TYR A 169 -3.57 26.37 -16.44
C TYR A 169 -3.50 25.32 -17.56
N PHE A 170 -2.69 24.27 -17.37
CA PHE A 170 -2.53 23.19 -18.35
C PHE A 170 -3.68 22.19 -18.38
N ARG A 171 -4.63 22.26 -17.43
CA ARG A 171 -5.88 21.50 -17.48
C ARG A 171 -6.98 22.19 -18.29
N GLN A 172 -6.78 23.46 -18.67
CA GLN A 172 -7.75 24.18 -19.48
C GLN A 172 -7.77 23.61 -20.92
N PRO A 173 -8.95 23.60 -21.59
CA PRO A 173 -9.04 23.20 -22.99
C PRO A 173 -8.06 24.00 -23.87
N GLY A 174 -7.40 23.34 -24.82
CA GLY A 174 -6.45 23.98 -25.74
C GLY A 174 -5.02 24.13 -25.20
N ALA A 175 -4.80 24.01 -23.88
CA ALA A 175 -3.47 24.27 -23.30
C ALA A 175 -2.43 23.17 -23.61
N MET A 176 -2.89 21.97 -23.97
CA MET A 176 -2.07 20.78 -24.19
C MET A 176 -2.22 20.18 -25.60
N ASP A 177 -3.02 20.79 -26.49
CA ASP A 177 -3.40 20.22 -27.79
C ASP A 177 -2.18 19.95 -28.70
N ASP A 178 -1.14 20.78 -28.60
CA ASP A 178 0.12 20.63 -29.37
C ASP A 178 1.05 19.52 -28.82
N TYR A 179 0.70 18.90 -27.68
CA TYR A 179 1.56 17.94 -26.96
C TYR A 179 0.87 16.59 -26.70
N PRO A 180 0.45 15.86 -27.75
CA PRO A 180 -0.35 14.63 -27.62
C PRO A 180 0.37 13.48 -26.89
N ASN A 181 1.70 13.51 -26.78
CA ASN A 181 2.47 12.49 -26.07
C ASN A 181 2.73 12.83 -24.60
N VAL A 182 2.27 13.98 -24.11
CA VAL A 182 2.40 14.39 -22.70
C VAL A 182 1.07 14.15 -21.99
N ASP A 183 1.06 13.24 -21.01
CA ASP A 183 -0.15 12.88 -20.26
C ASP A 183 -0.68 14.04 -19.39
N GLY A 184 0.15 15.06 -19.14
CA GLY A 184 -0.25 16.31 -18.51
C GLY A 184 0.86 17.00 -17.74
N VAL A 185 0.46 18.03 -17.00
CA VAL A 185 1.32 18.75 -16.06
C VAL A 185 0.78 18.56 -14.64
N ILE A 186 1.62 18.09 -13.72
CA ILE A 186 1.22 17.77 -12.35
C ILE A 186 1.89 18.69 -11.35
N ALA A 187 1.13 19.12 -10.36
CA ALA A 187 1.64 19.81 -9.19
C ALA A 187 2.05 18.78 -8.12
N LEU A 188 3.16 19.02 -7.44
CA LEU A 188 3.63 18.23 -6.31
C LEU A 188 3.62 19.08 -5.02
N PRO A 189 2.43 19.45 -4.49
CA PRO A 189 2.31 20.20 -3.26
C PRO A 189 2.57 19.30 -2.04
N HIS A 190 3.08 19.89 -0.97
CA HIS A 190 3.27 19.22 0.32
C HIS A 190 3.19 20.22 1.47
N LYS A 191 3.27 19.72 2.72
CA LYS A 191 3.23 20.53 3.94
C LYS A 191 4.60 20.77 4.60
N GLY A 192 5.67 20.18 4.06
CA GLY A 192 7.04 20.32 4.57
C GLY A 192 7.84 21.51 4.03
N GLY A 193 9.16 21.50 4.25
CA GLY A 193 10.14 22.46 3.73
C GLY A 193 10.56 23.59 4.68
N CYS A 194 9.88 23.74 5.82
CA CYS A 194 10.23 24.67 6.90
C CYS A 194 10.19 23.95 8.25
N GLY A 195 10.84 24.53 9.27
CA GLY A 195 10.76 24.05 10.66
C GLY A 195 11.61 22.82 10.98
N ALA A 196 12.32 22.25 9.99
CA ALA A 196 13.33 21.23 10.22
C ALA A 196 14.70 21.87 10.51
N HIS A 197 15.57 21.14 11.21
CA HIS A 197 16.97 21.54 11.39
C HIS A 197 17.79 21.19 10.14
N ILE A 198 18.65 22.11 9.68
CA ILE A 198 19.51 21.88 8.51
C ILE A 198 20.46 20.70 8.78
N GLY A 199 20.53 19.74 7.86
CA GLY A 199 21.33 18.52 8.03
C GLY A 199 20.70 17.48 8.98
N SER A 200 19.46 17.68 9.43
CA SER A 200 18.74 16.64 10.17
C SER A 200 18.35 15.47 9.27
N ARG A 201 18.14 14.30 9.88
CA ARG A 201 17.61 13.11 9.20
C ARG A 201 16.26 13.39 8.55
N ASP A 202 15.40 14.18 9.19
CA ASP A 202 14.05 14.51 8.67
C ASP A 202 14.13 15.34 7.39
N LEU A 203 14.99 16.36 7.38
CA LEU A 203 15.19 17.18 6.20
C LEU A 203 15.79 16.34 5.06
N TYR A 204 16.75 15.46 5.37
CA TYR A 204 17.32 14.55 4.38
C TYR A 204 16.28 13.60 3.78
N ILE A 205 15.45 12.95 4.61
CA ILE A 205 14.38 12.06 4.11
C ILE A 205 13.40 12.83 3.23
N PHE A 206 13.02 14.04 3.66
CA PHE A 206 12.15 14.93 2.90
C PHE A 206 12.74 15.28 1.53
N GLN A 207 13.97 15.80 1.49
CA GLN A 207 14.68 16.16 0.25
C GLN A 207 14.86 14.96 -0.68
N ARG A 208 15.28 13.81 -0.13
CA ARG A 208 15.44 12.55 -0.89
C ARG A 208 14.11 12.10 -1.50
N THR A 209 12.99 12.29 -0.81
CA THR A 209 11.65 11.95 -1.30
C THR A 209 11.24 12.86 -2.45
N LEU A 210 11.48 14.18 -2.34
CA LEU A 210 11.22 15.12 -3.43
C LEU A 210 12.07 14.80 -4.67
N ALA A 211 13.36 14.53 -4.49
CA ALA A 211 14.28 14.12 -5.55
C ALA A 211 13.79 12.85 -6.27
N GLY A 212 13.46 11.80 -5.51
CA GLY A 212 12.92 10.56 -6.05
C GLY A 212 11.61 10.74 -6.82
N THR A 213 10.78 11.70 -6.40
CA THR A 213 9.50 12.00 -7.07
C THR A 213 9.71 12.60 -8.45
N VAL A 214 10.60 13.60 -8.58
CA VAL A 214 10.89 14.22 -9.89
C VAL A 214 11.76 13.32 -10.79
N HIS A 215 12.49 12.38 -10.20
CA HIS A 215 13.24 11.33 -10.91
C HIS A 215 12.42 10.08 -11.20
N HIS A 216 11.11 10.06 -10.86
CA HIS A 216 10.25 8.94 -11.24
C HIS A 216 10.22 8.84 -12.77
N PRO A 217 10.29 7.63 -13.39
CA PRO A 217 10.28 7.49 -14.85
C PRO A 217 9.00 7.97 -15.54
N ASN A 218 8.00 8.42 -14.78
CA ASN A 218 6.78 9.04 -15.31
C ASN A 218 6.94 10.55 -15.49
N VAL A 219 8.04 11.14 -15.01
CA VAL A 219 8.34 12.56 -15.11
C VAL A 219 9.38 12.76 -16.21
N ALA A 220 8.99 13.50 -17.26
CA ALA A 220 9.84 13.82 -18.41
C ALA A 220 10.74 15.03 -18.17
N GLY A 221 10.35 15.87 -17.21
CA GLY A 221 11.02 17.10 -16.84
C GLY A 221 10.25 17.80 -15.73
N TYR A 222 10.90 18.73 -15.06
CA TYR A 222 10.29 19.41 -13.92
C TYR A 222 10.81 20.84 -13.74
N VAL A 223 10.06 21.63 -12.98
CA VAL A 223 10.46 22.95 -12.48
C VAL A 223 10.30 23.00 -10.97
N VAL A 224 11.01 23.91 -10.31
CA VAL A 224 10.97 24.07 -8.84
C VAL A 224 10.40 25.44 -8.47
N LEU A 225 9.45 25.45 -7.54
CA LEU A 225 8.82 26.65 -6.99
C LEU A 225 9.25 26.84 -5.54
N SER A 226 9.83 28.00 -5.27
CA SER A 226 10.32 28.43 -3.96
C SER A 226 9.52 29.59 -3.41
N LEU A 227 9.45 29.71 -2.07
CA LEU A 227 9.00 30.97 -1.47
C LEU A 227 10.15 31.98 -1.47
N GLY A 228 11.34 31.55 -1.03
CA GLY A 228 12.57 32.34 -0.96
C GLY A 228 13.17 32.42 0.46
N CYS A 229 12.44 31.98 1.48
CA CYS A 229 12.87 32.05 2.88
C CYS A 229 12.74 30.73 3.63
N GLU A 230 12.47 29.63 2.93
CA GLU A 230 12.38 28.30 3.53
C GLU A 230 13.72 27.76 4.03
N VAL A 231 13.66 26.76 4.91
CA VAL A 231 14.86 26.02 5.31
C VAL A 231 15.35 25.15 4.15
N ASN A 232 14.42 24.53 3.41
CA ASN A 232 14.72 23.70 2.26
C ASN A 232 14.96 24.54 0.99
N GLN A 233 16.05 25.31 0.97
CA GLN A 233 16.41 26.11 -0.19
C GLN A 233 16.61 25.20 -1.43
N PRO A 234 16.07 25.57 -2.61
CA PRO A 234 16.17 24.73 -3.81
C PRO A 234 17.60 24.36 -4.19
N THR A 235 18.55 25.29 -4.06
CA THR A 235 19.97 25.05 -4.37
C THR A 235 20.54 23.94 -3.50
N ASP A 236 20.31 24.04 -2.19
CA ASP A 236 20.84 23.09 -1.21
C ASP A 236 20.19 21.72 -1.39
N MET A 237 18.88 21.69 -1.65
CA MET A 237 18.14 20.46 -1.96
C MET A 237 18.68 19.79 -3.24
N ILE A 238 18.97 20.56 -4.29
CA ILE A 238 19.51 20.03 -5.55
C ILE A 238 20.90 19.45 -5.32
N ASP A 239 21.79 20.21 -4.66
CA ASP A 239 23.18 19.79 -4.44
C ASP A 239 23.32 18.60 -3.49
N ALA A 240 22.39 18.43 -2.55
CA ALA A 240 22.40 17.35 -1.55
C ALA A 240 21.74 16.06 -2.02
N THR A 241 21.10 16.02 -3.19
CA THR A 241 20.29 14.89 -3.65
C THR A 241 20.70 14.41 -5.05
N SER A 242 19.96 13.43 -5.58
CA SER A 242 20.16 12.94 -6.94
C SER A 242 19.90 14.00 -8.01
N MET A 243 19.22 15.12 -7.68
CA MET A 243 18.95 16.22 -8.62
C MET A 243 20.20 17.01 -9.05
N LYS A 244 21.34 16.77 -8.40
CA LYS A 244 22.58 17.46 -8.72
C LYS A 244 22.96 17.25 -10.20
N GLY A 245 23.02 18.36 -10.94
CA GLY A 245 23.31 18.36 -12.37
C GLY A 245 22.09 18.50 -13.28
N ASP A 246 20.87 18.41 -12.74
CA ASP A 246 19.63 18.53 -13.52
C ASP A 246 19.36 19.97 -14.01
N ASN A 247 19.89 20.96 -13.30
CA ASN A 247 19.72 22.39 -13.59
C ASN A 247 18.26 22.81 -13.92
N PRO A 248 17.27 22.48 -13.06
CA PRO A 248 15.87 22.83 -13.32
C PRO A 248 15.64 24.34 -13.30
N SER A 249 14.59 24.81 -13.97
CA SER A 249 14.14 26.20 -13.78
C SER A 249 13.59 26.36 -12.37
N ILE A 250 14.11 27.35 -11.64
CA ILE A 250 13.67 27.71 -10.29
C ILE A 250 12.97 29.07 -10.36
N MET A 251 11.77 29.14 -9.81
CA MET A 251 11.04 30.40 -9.64
C MET A 251 10.79 30.62 -8.14
N THR A 252 11.01 31.85 -7.68
CA THR A 252 11.01 32.21 -6.26
C THR A 252 10.03 33.35 -6.00
N ILE A 253 8.97 33.07 -5.24
CA ILE A 253 7.83 33.98 -5.07
C ILE A 253 8.23 35.37 -4.57
N GLN A 254 9.12 35.45 -3.58
CA GLN A 254 9.52 36.72 -2.98
C GLN A 254 10.37 37.58 -3.92
N THR A 255 11.19 36.98 -4.79
CA THR A 255 12.10 37.72 -5.68
C THR A 255 11.55 37.92 -7.08
N ASP A 256 10.62 37.06 -7.52
CA ASP A 256 10.00 37.13 -8.85
C ASP A 256 8.77 38.06 -8.90
N GLY A 257 8.63 38.93 -7.90
CA GLY A 257 7.58 39.96 -7.84
C GLY A 257 6.21 39.44 -7.41
N GLY A 258 6.18 38.38 -6.60
CA GLY A 258 4.99 37.87 -5.94
C GLY A 258 4.28 36.74 -6.68
N PHE A 259 3.17 36.29 -6.07
CA PHE A 259 2.48 35.06 -6.47
C PHE A 259 2.09 35.01 -7.96
N LEU A 260 1.42 36.04 -8.48
CA LEU A 260 0.90 36.03 -9.86
C LEU A 260 2.02 35.99 -10.90
N LYS A 261 3.06 36.82 -10.73
CA LYS A 261 4.21 36.84 -11.64
C LYS A 261 4.99 35.52 -11.62
N THR A 262 5.08 34.89 -10.45
CA THR A 262 5.70 33.57 -10.30
C THR A 262 4.89 32.49 -11.03
N VAL A 263 3.56 32.55 -10.97
CA VAL A 263 2.68 31.63 -11.73
C VAL A 263 2.88 31.82 -13.23
N GLU A 264 2.93 33.06 -13.73
CA GLU A 264 3.19 33.35 -15.15
C GLU A 264 4.56 32.82 -15.59
N ALA A 265 5.61 33.04 -14.79
CA ALA A 265 6.95 32.53 -15.04
C ALA A 265 6.98 30.99 -15.04
N GLY A 266 6.27 30.35 -14.11
CA GLY A 266 6.14 28.90 -14.05
C GLY A 266 5.43 28.30 -15.25
N ILE A 267 4.35 28.93 -15.73
CA ILE A 267 3.69 28.54 -16.98
C ILE A 267 4.66 28.64 -18.16
N ALA A 268 5.41 29.74 -18.26
CA ALA A 268 6.40 29.93 -19.31
C ALA A 268 7.53 28.88 -19.25
N ALA A 269 7.99 28.53 -18.04
CA ALA A 269 9.01 27.50 -17.84
C ALA A 269 8.51 26.10 -18.26
N VAL A 270 7.29 25.72 -17.87
CA VAL A 270 6.69 24.44 -18.31
C VAL A 270 6.53 24.39 -19.82
N LYS A 271 6.09 25.48 -20.47
CA LYS A 271 5.99 25.56 -21.95
C LYS A 271 7.32 25.33 -22.66
N LYS A 272 8.47 25.61 -22.03
CA LYS A 272 9.79 25.31 -22.60
C LYS A 272 10.15 23.82 -22.50
N ILE A 273 9.59 23.10 -21.53
CA ILE A 273 9.82 21.65 -21.32
C ILE A 273 8.93 20.81 -22.24
N LEU A 274 7.69 21.25 -22.47
CA LEU A 274 6.68 20.48 -23.20
C LEU A 274 7.14 19.97 -24.59
N PRO A 275 7.84 20.76 -25.44
CA PRO A 275 8.34 20.26 -26.72
C PRO A 275 9.28 19.05 -26.60
N GLU A 276 10.21 19.06 -25.64
CA GLU A 276 11.12 17.94 -25.41
C GLU A 276 10.39 16.74 -24.81
N ALA A 277 9.53 16.98 -23.80
CA ALA A 277 8.70 15.92 -23.22
C ALA A 277 7.83 15.22 -24.27
N ASN A 278 7.30 15.97 -25.25
CA ASN A 278 6.46 15.46 -26.32
C ASN A 278 7.20 14.62 -27.38
N LYS A 279 8.53 14.66 -27.42
CA LYS A 279 9.33 13.78 -28.29
C LYS A 279 9.33 12.32 -27.81
N HIS A 280 9.08 12.08 -26.52
CA HIS A 280 8.97 10.74 -26.00
C HIS A 280 7.64 10.12 -26.43
N VAL A 281 7.71 9.07 -27.24
CA VAL A 281 6.55 8.28 -27.67
C VAL A 281 6.55 6.94 -26.94
N ARG A 282 5.36 6.32 -26.83
CA ARG A 282 5.28 4.96 -26.29
C ARG A 282 5.93 3.97 -27.26
N GLU A 283 6.69 3.05 -26.71
CA GLU A 283 7.25 1.90 -27.43
C GLU A 283 6.95 0.61 -26.67
N GLU A 284 6.99 -0.51 -27.39
CA GLU A 284 6.84 -1.82 -26.78
C GLU A 284 8.09 -2.16 -25.97
N VAL A 285 7.93 -2.40 -24.67
CA VAL A 285 9.01 -2.74 -23.74
C VAL A 285 8.67 -4.01 -22.96
N PRO A 286 9.67 -4.77 -22.46
CA PRO A 286 9.39 -5.96 -21.68
C PRO A 286 8.75 -5.60 -20.32
N ALA A 287 7.89 -6.47 -19.83
CA ALA A 287 7.23 -6.34 -18.52
C ALA A 287 8.22 -6.35 -17.34
N SER A 288 9.48 -6.75 -17.58
CA SER A 288 10.57 -6.61 -16.60
C SER A 288 10.87 -5.16 -16.22
N GLU A 289 10.48 -4.19 -17.04
CA GLU A 289 10.66 -2.76 -16.74
C GLU A 289 9.58 -2.20 -15.79
N LEU A 290 8.56 -3.00 -15.44
CA LEU A 290 7.52 -2.56 -14.52
C LEU A 290 8.02 -2.53 -13.09
N MET A 291 7.69 -1.43 -12.40
CA MET A 291 7.77 -1.32 -10.95
C MET A 291 6.37 -1.04 -10.41
N VAL A 292 5.87 -1.92 -9.54
CA VAL A 292 4.51 -1.85 -9.00
C VAL A 292 4.57 -1.72 -7.48
N ALA A 293 4.09 -0.60 -6.96
CA ALA A 293 3.91 -0.41 -5.52
C ALA A 293 2.58 -1.01 -5.07
N LEU A 294 2.60 -1.69 -3.93
CA LEU A 294 1.45 -2.26 -3.24
C LEU A 294 1.14 -1.41 -2.02
N GLN A 295 -0.14 -1.17 -1.79
CA GLN A 295 -0.65 -0.57 -0.56
C GLN A 295 -2.06 -1.10 -0.26
N CYS A 296 -2.42 -1.10 1.02
CA CYS A 296 -3.77 -1.25 1.50
C CYS A 296 -4.46 0.13 1.54
N GLY A 297 -5.76 0.10 1.82
CA GLY A 297 -6.58 1.29 2.01
C GLY A 297 -7.43 1.12 3.28
N GLY A 298 -8.76 1.09 3.12
CA GLY A 298 -9.65 0.72 4.22
C GLY A 298 -9.73 -0.79 4.39
N SER A 299 -8.82 -1.38 5.17
CA SER A 299 -8.78 -2.83 5.41
C SER A 299 -9.97 -3.36 6.21
N ASP A 300 -10.36 -4.60 5.96
CA ASP A 300 -11.45 -5.29 6.64
C ASP A 300 -11.16 -6.80 6.78
N GLY A 301 -12.10 -7.55 7.36
CA GLY A 301 -11.99 -9.00 7.54
C GLY A 301 -11.85 -9.77 6.21
N TRP A 302 -12.15 -9.15 5.07
CA TRP A 302 -12.06 -9.73 3.72
C TRP A 302 -10.78 -9.43 2.99
N SER A 303 -10.09 -8.36 3.35
CA SER A 303 -8.90 -7.88 2.65
C SER A 303 -7.84 -8.97 2.58
N GLY A 304 -7.51 -9.60 3.71
CA GLY A 304 -6.58 -10.73 3.81
C GLY A 304 -7.10 -12.06 3.22
N VAL A 305 -8.37 -12.14 2.82
CA VAL A 305 -9.01 -13.37 2.30
C VAL A 305 -9.21 -13.30 0.79
N THR A 306 -9.30 -12.11 0.20
CA THR A 306 -9.71 -11.90 -1.19
C THR A 306 -8.71 -11.05 -1.97
N ALA A 307 -8.73 -9.73 -1.78
CA ALA A 307 -7.94 -8.77 -2.53
C ALA A 307 -6.42 -8.98 -2.32
N ASN A 308 -5.98 -9.17 -1.07
CA ASN A 308 -4.56 -9.29 -0.76
C ASN A 308 -3.96 -10.59 -1.35
N PRO A 309 -4.60 -11.77 -1.23
CA PRO A 309 -4.14 -12.98 -1.94
C PRO A 309 -4.13 -12.80 -3.46
N GLY A 310 -5.15 -12.15 -4.04
CA GLY A 310 -5.19 -11.85 -5.48
C GLY A 310 -4.04 -10.94 -5.92
N LEU A 311 -3.75 -9.91 -5.13
CA LEU A 311 -2.64 -8.99 -5.34
C LEU A 311 -1.28 -9.69 -5.17
N GLY A 312 -1.15 -10.58 -4.19
CA GLY A 312 0.03 -11.42 -4.01
C GLY A 312 0.29 -12.31 -5.24
N LYS A 313 -0.77 -12.90 -5.81
CA LYS A 313 -0.64 -13.68 -7.04
C LYS A 313 -0.23 -12.82 -8.24
N ALA A 314 -0.78 -11.61 -8.35
CA ALA A 314 -0.37 -10.65 -9.38
C ALA A 314 1.09 -10.22 -9.22
N ALA A 315 1.54 -10.00 -7.97
CA ALA A 315 2.93 -9.69 -7.65
C ALA A 315 3.88 -10.81 -8.09
N ASP A 316 3.56 -12.07 -7.76
CA ASP A 316 4.36 -13.23 -8.19
C ASP A 316 4.47 -13.30 -9.73
N ILE A 317 3.38 -13.01 -10.45
CA ILE A 317 3.38 -13.00 -11.92
C ILE A 317 4.32 -11.90 -12.43
N ILE A 318 4.28 -10.69 -11.86
CA ILE A 318 5.15 -9.58 -12.27
C ILE A 318 6.62 -9.91 -11.99
N VAL A 319 6.94 -10.42 -10.80
CA VAL A 319 8.31 -10.79 -10.43
C VAL A 319 8.85 -11.89 -11.33
N LYS A 320 8.03 -12.89 -11.70
CA LYS A 320 8.41 -13.92 -12.69
C LYS A 320 8.70 -13.34 -14.08
N GLN A 321 8.07 -12.23 -14.47
CA GLN A 321 8.41 -11.52 -15.72
C GLN A 321 9.72 -10.71 -15.60
N GLY A 322 10.33 -10.66 -14.42
CA GLY A 322 11.52 -9.85 -14.11
C GLY A 322 11.20 -8.43 -13.64
N GLY A 323 9.91 -8.12 -13.39
CA GLY A 323 9.49 -6.83 -12.86
C GLY A 323 9.75 -6.71 -11.36
N THR A 324 9.58 -5.50 -10.84
CA THR A 324 9.78 -5.20 -9.41
C THR A 324 8.44 -4.92 -8.72
N VAL A 325 8.26 -5.46 -7.52
CA VAL A 325 7.11 -5.18 -6.66
C VAL A 325 7.61 -4.66 -5.32
N VAL A 326 6.95 -3.62 -4.80
CA VAL A 326 7.34 -2.96 -3.54
C VAL A 326 6.12 -2.84 -2.63
N LEU A 327 6.22 -3.31 -1.39
CA LEU A 327 5.23 -3.04 -0.33
C LEU A 327 5.79 -1.93 0.58
N GLY A 328 5.07 -0.82 0.72
CA GLY A 328 5.56 0.38 1.42
C GLY A 328 5.10 0.54 2.87
N GLU A 329 4.16 -0.28 3.34
CA GLU A 329 3.44 -0.06 4.60
C GLU A 329 4.09 -0.84 5.77
N THR A 330 5.21 -0.35 6.30
CA THR A 330 5.93 -1.04 7.41
C THR A 330 5.03 -1.32 8.62
N THR A 331 4.11 -0.42 8.96
CA THR A 331 3.19 -0.60 10.09
C THR A 331 2.12 -1.65 9.83
N GLU A 332 1.86 -2.04 8.57
CA GLU A 332 0.88 -3.08 8.20
C GLU A 332 1.48 -4.49 8.26
N VAL A 333 2.81 -4.60 8.42
CA VAL A 333 3.50 -5.90 8.55
C VAL A 333 3.97 -6.18 9.97
N TYR A 334 3.72 -5.27 10.91
CA TYR A 334 4.06 -5.42 12.31
C TYR A 334 3.25 -6.56 12.97
N GLY A 335 3.94 -7.44 13.69
CA GLY A 335 3.44 -8.74 14.15
C GLY A 335 3.55 -9.87 13.13
N ALA A 336 3.84 -9.57 11.87
CA ALA A 336 3.96 -10.53 10.78
C ALA A 336 5.34 -10.50 10.10
N GLU A 337 6.28 -9.70 10.60
CA GLU A 337 7.60 -9.52 10.04
C GLU A 337 8.44 -10.79 10.02
N HIS A 338 8.21 -11.71 10.96
CA HIS A 338 8.82 -13.04 10.96
C HIS A 338 8.47 -13.84 9.68
N LEU A 339 7.27 -13.65 9.13
CA LEU A 339 6.86 -14.27 7.86
C LEU A 339 7.58 -13.67 6.66
N LEU A 340 8.10 -12.45 6.77
CA LEU A 340 8.83 -11.76 5.70
C LEU A 340 10.34 -12.00 5.82
N THR A 341 10.89 -11.93 7.03
CA THR A 341 12.31 -12.16 7.32
C THR A 341 12.75 -13.57 6.99
N ARG A 342 11.91 -14.58 7.22
CA ARG A 342 12.16 -15.96 6.76
C ARG A 342 12.23 -16.12 5.25
N ARG A 343 11.56 -15.24 4.49
CA ARG A 343 11.58 -15.20 3.02
C ARG A 343 12.64 -14.26 2.45
N ALA A 344 13.40 -13.57 3.31
CA ALA A 344 14.45 -12.66 2.87
C ALA A 344 15.56 -13.45 2.15
N LYS A 345 16.13 -12.88 1.09
CA LYS A 345 17.22 -13.53 0.35
C LYS A 345 18.48 -13.74 1.20
N THR A 346 18.72 -12.85 2.14
CA THR A 346 19.85 -12.94 3.08
C THR A 346 19.43 -12.41 4.45
N PRO A 347 20.09 -12.85 5.53
CA PRO A 347 19.84 -12.33 6.88
C PRO A 347 19.96 -10.81 6.95
N ASP A 348 20.97 -10.21 6.30
CA ASP A 348 21.13 -8.75 6.24
C ASP A 348 19.93 -8.00 5.63
N ILE A 349 19.20 -8.63 4.69
CA ILE A 349 17.99 -8.03 4.11
C ILE A 349 16.84 -8.11 5.12
N GLY A 350 16.70 -9.25 5.80
CA GLY A 350 15.73 -9.40 6.89
C GLY A 350 16.00 -8.42 8.03
N GLN A 351 17.26 -8.24 8.43
CA GLN A 351 17.64 -7.33 9.50
C GLN A 351 17.27 -5.89 9.18
N LYS A 352 17.41 -5.44 7.92
CA LYS A 352 16.96 -4.11 7.50
C LYS A 352 15.46 -3.88 7.69
N LEU A 353 14.64 -4.92 7.52
CA LEU A 353 13.20 -4.83 7.81
C LEU A 353 12.96 -4.63 9.31
N ILE A 354 13.65 -5.41 10.15
CA ILE A 354 13.56 -5.30 11.61
C ILE A 354 14.03 -3.93 12.10
N ASP A 355 15.15 -3.42 11.56
CA ASP A 355 15.64 -2.07 11.89
C ASP A 355 14.63 -0.98 11.53
N CYS A 356 13.88 -1.15 10.44
CA CYS A 356 12.79 -0.25 10.08
C CYS A 356 11.60 -0.32 11.06
N ILE A 357 11.29 -1.49 11.59
CA ILE A 357 10.24 -1.68 12.60
C ILE A 357 10.65 -1.01 13.91
N HIS A 358 11.84 -1.29 14.43
CA HIS A 358 12.34 -0.64 15.64
C HIS A 358 12.41 0.88 15.50
N TRP A 359 12.76 1.39 14.32
CA TRP A 359 12.71 2.83 14.06
C TRP A 359 11.28 3.40 14.20
N TRP A 360 10.26 2.67 13.77
CA TRP A 360 8.86 3.07 13.93
C TRP A 360 8.38 2.98 15.38
N GLU A 361 8.80 1.96 16.12
CA GLU A 361 8.55 1.84 17.56
C GLU A 361 9.11 3.06 18.30
N ASP A 362 10.40 3.37 18.10
CA ASP A 362 11.05 4.54 18.69
C ASP A 362 10.33 5.85 18.32
N TYR A 363 10.00 5.99 17.03
CA TYR A 363 9.33 7.20 16.53
C TYR A 363 7.94 7.38 17.15
N THR A 364 7.14 6.32 17.27
CA THR A 364 5.78 6.40 17.85
C THR A 364 5.83 6.59 19.37
N ALA A 365 6.74 5.90 20.06
CA ALA A 365 6.96 6.02 21.49
C ALA A 365 7.36 7.43 21.91
N TYR A 366 8.15 8.13 21.09
CA TYR A 366 8.52 9.54 21.31
C TYR A 366 7.29 10.46 21.47
N PHE A 367 6.17 10.14 20.82
CA PHE A 367 4.91 10.90 20.91
C PHE A 367 3.91 10.29 21.91
N GLY A 368 4.32 9.30 22.71
CA GLY A 368 3.44 8.57 23.62
C GLY A 368 2.44 7.67 22.90
N GLY A 369 2.70 7.34 21.63
CA GLY A 369 1.93 6.38 20.85
C GLY A 369 2.61 5.02 20.77
N SER A 370 1.94 4.11 20.06
CA SER A 370 2.42 2.76 19.76
C SER A 370 2.03 2.39 18.33
N ILE A 371 2.84 1.52 17.71
CA ILE A 371 2.64 1.06 16.33
C ILE A 371 1.42 0.14 16.19
N ASP A 372 1.04 -0.58 17.25
CA ASP A 372 -0.11 -1.50 17.36
C ASP A 372 -1.49 -0.82 17.34
N ASN A 373 -1.54 0.52 17.20
CA ASN A 373 -2.80 1.28 17.10
C ASN A 373 -3.56 1.08 15.78
N ASN A 374 -3.00 0.31 14.84
CA ASN A 374 -3.71 -0.25 13.68
C ASN A 374 -4.16 -1.68 14.06
N PRO A 375 -5.37 -2.19 13.82
CA PRO A 375 -6.45 -1.68 12.99
C PRO A 375 -7.19 -0.49 13.59
N SER A 376 -7.56 0.47 12.73
CA SER A 376 -8.42 1.61 13.08
C SER A 376 -9.84 1.15 13.51
N PRO A 377 -10.66 2.02 14.14
CA PRO A 377 -12.03 1.67 14.53
C PRO A 377 -12.90 1.13 13.37
N GLY A 378 -12.72 1.67 12.15
CA GLY A 378 -13.44 1.20 10.96
C GLY A 378 -13.02 -0.21 10.54
N ASN A 379 -11.71 -0.51 10.62
CA ASN A 379 -11.18 -1.84 10.34
C ASN A 379 -11.69 -2.87 11.36
N LYS A 380 -11.77 -2.47 12.65
CA LYS A 380 -12.32 -3.29 13.73
C LYS A 380 -13.79 -3.62 13.51
N LEU A 381 -14.60 -2.63 13.12
CA LEU A 381 -15.99 -2.85 12.71
C LEU A 381 -16.12 -3.75 11.48
N GLY A 382 -15.12 -3.76 10.60
CA GLY A 382 -15.03 -4.65 9.44
C GLY A 382 -14.57 -6.08 9.75
N GLY A 383 -14.31 -6.44 11.01
CA GLY A 383 -13.96 -7.80 11.43
C GLY A 383 -12.47 -8.07 11.64
N LEU A 384 -11.59 -7.07 11.44
CA LEU A 384 -10.20 -7.13 11.91
C LEU A 384 -10.16 -6.93 13.42
N SER A 385 -9.20 -7.52 14.12
CA SER A 385 -9.21 -7.51 15.58
C SER A 385 -8.03 -6.76 16.18
N ASN A 386 -6.85 -7.10 15.71
CA ASN A 386 -5.58 -6.67 16.29
C ASN A 386 -4.46 -6.76 15.24
N ILE A 387 -3.38 -6.03 15.48
CA ILE A 387 -2.01 -6.35 15.06
C ILE A 387 -1.18 -6.35 16.34
N TYR A 388 -0.03 -7.03 16.35
CA TYR A 388 0.88 -7.08 17.51
C TYR A 388 1.38 -5.72 17.94
#